data_AF-A0A8R1IUX9-F1
#
_entry.id   AF-A0A8R1IUX9-F1
#
_cell.length_a   1.000
_cell.length_b   1.000
_cell.length_c   1.000
_cell.angle_alpha   90.00
_cell.angle_beta   90.00
_cell.angle_gamma   90.00
#
_symmetry.space_group_name_H-M   'P 1'
#
loop_
_entity.id
_entity.type
_entity.pdbx_description
1 polymer ?
#
loop_
_entity_poly.entity_id
_entity_poly.type
_entity_poly.pdbx_seq_one_letter_code
_entity_poly.pdbx_strand_id
1 'polypeptide(L)'
;MGRGLYIDTPAALRLVNYYFNEEGMTRTIYPEPVGKSQAGALEKLQHTFGYNSKGILESHAKNPNGWNLEVHALNGMEYRQLKRALKFGYTTDVKVKRIVITRGEGPNHECHIPYIAKNWEDADEILKRMALTAPEIGYYKTDFEILFTNGDTYRGTYELSYKD
;
A
#
# COMPACT_ATOMS: atom_id res chain seq x y z
N MET A 1 24.91 3.83 25.85
CA MET A 1 24.57 4.43 24.54
C MET A 1 24.59 3.32 23.50
N GLY A 2 23.43 2.75 23.19
CA GLY A 2 23.31 1.57 22.31
C GLY A 2 23.43 1.95 20.84
N ARG A 3 24.36 1.32 20.13
CA ARG A 3 24.53 1.47 18.68
C ARG A 3 23.35 0.80 17.98
N GLY A 4 22.50 1.60 17.34
CA GLY A 4 21.48 1.09 16.43
C GLY A 4 22.16 0.46 15.21
N LEU A 5 21.91 -0.83 14.99
CA LEU A 5 22.19 -1.46 13.70
C LEU A 5 21.15 -0.95 12.70
N TYR A 6 21.51 0.12 12.00
CA TYR A 6 20.91 0.45 10.71
C TYR A 6 21.41 -0.61 9.73
N ILE A 7 20.58 -1.60 9.44
CA ILE A 7 20.85 -2.49 8.30
C ILE A 7 20.55 -1.66 7.06
N ASP A 8 21.61 -1.25 6.38
CA ASP A 8 21.55 -0.57 5.10
C ASP A 8 20.78 -1.47 4.11
N THR A 9 19.55 -1.08 3.81
CA THR A 9 18.62 -1.70 2.86
C THR A 9 19.23 -2.07 1.48
N PRO A 10 20.33 -1.46 0.98
CA PRO A 10 20.97 -1.91 -0.27
C PRO A 10 21.67 -3.28 -0.20
N ALA A 11 22.12 -3.73 0.98
CA ALA A 11 22.89 -4.97 1.09
C ALA A 11 22.03 -6.23 1.00
N ALA A 12 20.82 -6.19 1.57
CA ALA A 12 19.84 -7.27 1.48
C ALA A 12 19.36 -7.49 0.03
N LEU A 13 19.17 -6.40 -0.72
CA LEU A 13 18.83 -6.44 -2.15
C LEU A 13 19.94 -7.09 -3.02
N ARG A 14 21.21 -6.90 -2.66
CA ARG A 14 22.34 -7.54 -3.38
C ARG A 14 22.42 -9.04 -3.12
N LEU A 15 22.12 -9.48 -1.90
CA LEU A 15 22.15 -10.89 -1.53
C LEU A 15 21.03 -11.70 -2.22
N VAL A 16 19.83 -11.11 -2.37
CA VAL A 16 18.73 -11.76 -3.11
C VAL A 16 19.08 -11.93 -4.59
N ASN A 17 19.73 -10.96 -5.22
CA ASN A 17 20.10 -11.07 -6.64
C ASN A 17 21.18 -12.12 -6.92
N TYR A 18 22.01 -12.49 -5.94
CA TYR A 18 23.09 -13.45 -6.15
C TYR A 18 22.63 -14.92 -6.11
N TYR A 19 21.52 -15.22 -5.41
CA TYR A 19 21.03 -16.60 -5.23
C TYR A 19 20.06 -17.10 -6.31
N PHE A 20 19.64 -16.26 -7.26
CA PHE A 20 18.62 -16.60 -8.27
C PHE A 20 19.15 -16.71 -9.72
N ASN A 21 20.46 -16.73 -9.93
CA ASN A 21 21.07 -16.83 -11.26
C ASN A 21 21.43 -18.28 -11.65
N GLU A 22 20.46 -19.18 -11.59
CA GLU A 22 20.49 -20.40 -12.40
C GLU A 22 19.23 -20.41 -13.28
N GLU A 23 19.46 -20.32 -14.60
CA GLU A 23 18.50 -20.43 -15.72
C GLU A 23 17.62 -19.20 -16.07
N GLY A 24 18.16 -18.35 -16.94
CA GLY A 24 17.54 -18.10 -18.25
C GLY A 24 16.32 -17.17 -18.38
N MET A 25 15.85 -16.51 -17.32
CA MET A 25 14.86 -15.44 -17.44
C MET A 25 14.95 -14.51 -16.23
N THR A 26 15.55 -13.32 -16.38
CA THR A 26 15.65 -12.30 -15.32
C THR A 26 14.28 -11.70 -15.05
N ARG A 27 13.41 -12.45 -14.37
CA ARG A 27 12.17 -11.91 -13.82
C ARG A 27 12.57 -10.93 -12.74
N THR A 28 12.30 -9.65 -12.95
CA THR A 28 12.44 -8.64 -11.90
C THR A 28 11.52 -9.03 -10.74
N ILE A 29 12.11 -9.47 -9.64
CA ILE A 29 11.39 -9.79 -8.41
C ILE A 29 11.18 -8.48 -7.67
N TYR A 30 9.92 -8.12 -7.44
CA TYR A 30 9.55 -6.95 -6.63
C TYR A 30 9.16 -7.42 -5.23
N PRO A 31 9.76 -6.85 -4.16
CA PRO A 31 9.37 -7.15 -2.79
C PRO A 31 7.92 -6.72 -2.54
N GLU A 32 7.23 -7.43 -1.64
CA GLU A 32 5.84 -7.15 -1.31
C GLU A 32 5.69 -5.87 -0.48
N PRO A 33 4.90 -4.86 -0.89
CA PRO A 33 4.64 -3.69 -0.06
C PRO A 33 3.80 -4.08 1.16
N VAL A 34 4.28 -3.70 2.35
CA VAL A 34 3.63 -3.96 3.64
C VAL A 34 3.71 -2.73 4.53
N GLY A 35 2.80 -2.61 5.50
CA GLY A 35 2.89 -1.58 6.53
C GLY A 35 4.10 -1.78 7.47
N LYS A 36 4.53 -0.72 8.17
CA LYS A 36 5.66 -0.79 9.11
C LYS A 36 5.42 -1.79 10.26
N SER A 37 4.19 -1.87 10.76
CA SER A 37 3.79 -2.83 11.80
C SER A 37 3.85 -4.28 11.28
N GLN A 38 3.40 -4.51 10.05
CA GLN A 38 3.48 -5.80 9.37
C GLN A 38 4.93 -6.23 9.14
N ALA A 39 5.81 -5.31 8.71
CA ALA A 39 7.24 -5.59 8.57
C ALA A 39 7.85 -6.07 9.89
N GLY A 40 7.62 -5.34 10.99
CA GLY A 40 8.12 -5.77 12.32
C GLY A 40 7.52 -7.10 12.79
N ALA A 41 6.28 -7.41 12.43
CA ALA A 41 5.69 -8.71 12.70
C ALA A 41 6.31 -9.83 11.85
N LEU A 42 6.58 -9.60 10.57
CA LEU A 42 7.26 -10.58 9.69
C LEU A 42 8.67 -10.91 10.21
N GLU A 43 9.42 -9.92 10.69
CA GLU A 43 10.75 -10.11 11.28
C GLU A 43 10.70 -11.02 12.50
N LYS A 44 9.76 -10.74 13.42
CA LYS A 44 9.54 -11.59 14.60
C LYS A 44 9.13 -13.00 14.21
N LEU A 45 8.26 -13.15 13.21
CA LEU A 45 7.77 -14.45 12.79
C LEU A 45 8.89 -15.30 12.19
N GLN A 46 9.77 -14.71 11.39
CA GLN A 46 10.96 -15.37 10.87
C GLN A 46 11.93 -15.78 11.99
N HIS A 47 12.09 -14.94 13.01
CA HIS A 47 12.93 -15.25 14.17
C HIS A 47 12.35 -16.40 15.03
N THR A 48 11.03 -16.42 15.25
CA THR A 48 10.35 -17.40 16.11
C THR A 48 10.24 -18.78 15.46
N PHE A 49 9.93 -18.85 14.16
CA PHE A 49 9.63 -20.12 13.49
C PHE A 49 10.78 -20.65 12.61
N GLY A 50 11.88 -19.90 12.51
CA GLY A 50 12.88 -20.13 11.46
C GLY A 50 12.28 -19.92 10.07
N TYR A 51 13.05 -20.21 9.01
CA TYR A 51 12.59 -20.11 7.61
C TYR A 51 11.56 -21.21 7.23
N ASN A 52 10.53 -21.46 8.05
CA ASN A 52 9.44 -22.38 7.77
C ASN A 52 8.25 -21.66 7.12
N SER A 53 8.46 -21.08 5.93
CA SER A 53 7.41 -20.34 5.21
C SER A 53 6.15 -21.18 4.94
N LYS A 54 6.29 -22.50 4.78
CA LYS A 54 5.15 -23.41 4.55
C LYS A 54 4.25 -23.51 5.78
N GLY A 55 4.82 -23.79 6.95
CA GLY A 55 4.06 -23.90 8.20
C GLY A 55 3.39 -22.58 8.59
N ILE A 56 4.06 -21.46 8.33
CA ILE A 56 3.51 -20.11 8.54
C ILE A 56 2.26 -19.90 7.66
N LEU A 57 2.35 -20.24 6.37
CA LEU A 57 1.24 -20.10 5.44
C LEU A 57 0.08 -21.04 5.76
N GLU A 58 0.35 -22.27 6.17
CA GLU A 58 -0.68 -23.23 6.60
C GLU A 58 -1.42 -22.73 7.85
N SER A 59 -0.68 -22.17 8.82
CA SER A 59 -1.26 -21.61 10.05
C SER A 59 -2.12 -20.40 9.74
N HIS A 60 -1.63 -19.51 8.87
CA HIS A 60 -2.37 -18.34 8.42
C HIS A 60 -3.64 -18.71 7.66
N ALA A 61 -3.59 -19.71 6.77
CA ALA A 61 -4.76 -20.16 6.01
C ALA A 61 -5.87 -20.73 6.92
N LYS A 62 -5.49 -21.35 8.05
CA LYS A 62 -6.46 -21.87 9.03
C LYS A 62 -7.09 -20.78 9.88
N ASN A 63 -6.31 -19.78 10.30
CA ASN A 63 -6.80 -18.67 11.09
C ASN A 63 -6.06 -17.37 10.75
N PRO A 64 -6.52 -16.61 9.75
CA PRO A 64 -5.87 -15.37 9.32
C PRO A 64 -5.81 -14.28 10.41
N ASN A 65 -6.65 -14.39 11.44
CA ASN A 65 -6.74 -13.45 12.57
C ASN A 65 -6.25 -14.06 13.89
N GLY A 66 -5.58 -15.21 13.83
CA GLY A 66 -5.16 -15.98 15.00
C GLY A 66 -3.77 -15.65 15.53
N TRP A 67 -3.12 -14.62 15.00
CA TRP A 67 -1.76 -14.28 15.41
C TRP A 67 -1.75 -13.68 16.82
N ASN A 68 -0.74 -14.05 17.61
CA ASN A 68 -0.55 -13.56 18.97
C ASN A 68 -0.14 -12.07 19.00
N LEU A 69 -0.08 -11.46 20.19
CA LEU A 69 0.24 -10.04 20.36
C LEU A 69 1.53 -9.59 19.66
N GLU A 70 2.54 -10.46 19.58
CA GLU A 70 3.84 -10.11 19.02
C GLU A 70 3.81 -9.94 17.50
N VAL A 71 2.94 -10.70 16.83
CA VAL A 71 2.76 -10.71 15.36
C VAL A 71 1.34 -10.37 14.91
N HIS A 72 0.53 -9.76 15.79
CA HIS A 72 -0.88 -9.43 15.53
C HIS A 72 -1.10 -8.52 14.33
N ALA A 73 -0.07 -7.76 13.92
CA ALA A 73 -0.13 -6.89 12.74
C ALA A 73 -0.34 -7.66 11.42
N LEU A 74 -0.15 -8.98 11.43
CA LEU A 74 -0.45 -9.86 10.29
C LEU A 74 -1.91 -10.34 10.27
N ASN A 75 -2.70 -9.99 11.28
CA ASN A 75 -4.12 -10.31 11.29
C ASN A 75 -4.82 -9.59 10.13
N GLY A 76 -5.60 -10.35 9.36
CA GLY A 76 -6.31 -9.84 8.19
C GLY A 76 -5.42 -9.58 6.97
N MET A 77 -4.11 -9.86 7.05
CA MET A 77 -3.24 -9.85 5.88
C MET A 77 -3.73 -10.87 4.86
N GLU A 78 -3.74 -10.52 3.59
CA GLU A 78 -4.16 -11.45 2.55
C GLU A 78 -3.16 -12.60 2.41
N TYR A 79 -3.65 -13.84 2.27
CA TYR A 79 -2.78 -15.02 2.12
C TYR A 79 -1.78 -14.85 0.96
N ARG A 80 -2.23 -14.26 -0.15
CA ARG A 80 -1.37 -13.99 -1.32
C ARG A 80 -0.27 -12.98 -1.00
N GLN A 81 -0.58 -11.94 -0.22
CA GLN A 81 0.37 -10.92 0.22
C GLN A 81 1.41 -11.57 1.16
N LEU A 82 0.97 -12.32 2.17
CA LEU A 82 1.86 -13.03 3.09
C LEU A 82 2.79 -14.00 2.36
N LYS A 83 2.24 -14.78 1.41
CA LYS A 83 3.02 -15.71 0.59
C LYS A 83 4.09 -15.01 -0.22
N ARG A 84 3.78 -13.84 -0.81
CA ARG A 84 4.76 -13.05 -1.58
C ARG A 84 5.81 -12.44 -0.67
N ALA A 85 5.42 -11.88 0.48
CA ALA A 85 6.34 -11.33 1.47
C ALA A 85 7.34 -12.38 1.98
N LEU A 86 6.88 -13.59 2.29
CA LEU A 86 7.74 -14.70 2.73
C LEU A 86 8.64 -15.26 1.62
N LYS A 87 8.18 -15.24 0.35
CA LYS A 87 8.91 -15.83 -0.78
C LYS A 87 9.92 -14.87 -1.41
N PHE A 88 9.57 -13.60 -1.52
CA PHE A 88 10.29 -12.60 -2.31
C PHE A 88 10.79 -11.42 -1.47
N GLY A 89 10.55 -11.44 -0.16
CA GLY A 89 10.81 -10.30 0.72
C GLY A 89 9.70 -9.25 0.67
N TYR A 90 9.84 -8.25 1.52
CA TYR A 90 8.88 -7.16 1.67
C TYR A 90 9.58 -5.80 1.66
N THR A 91 8.81 -4.73 1.43
CA THR A 91 9.25 -3.34 1.51
C THR A 91 8.22 -2.51 2.28
N THR A 92 8.69 -1.51 3.02
CA THR A 92 7.84 -0.50 3.66
C THR A 92 7.65 0.75 2.79
N ASP A 93 8.23 0.75 1.58
CA ASP A 93 8.01 1.77 0.54
C ASP A 93 6.60 1.59 -0.08
N VAL A 94 5.59 2.05 0.64
CA VAL A 94 4.19 2.04 0.22
C VAL A 94 3.90 3.28 -0.63
N LYS A 95 3.38 3.06 -1.84
CA LYS A 95 3.11 4.11 -2.83
C LYS A 95 1.61 4.19 -3.11
N VAL A 96 1.19 5.32 -3.66
CA VAL A 96 -0.14 5.43 -4.27
C VAL A 96 -0.20 4.50 -5.48
N LYS A 97 -1.25 3.69 -5.54
CA LYS A 97 -1.58 2.83 -6.68
C LYS A 97 -2.66 3.44 -7.56
N ARG A 98 -3.64 4.12 -6.94
CA ARG A 98 -4.76 4.77 -7.63
C ARG A 98 -5.40 5.81 -6.72
N ILE A 99 -5.76 6.96 -7.27
CA ILE A 99 -6.64 7.94 -6.64
C ILE A 99 -7.91 8.03 -7.49
N VAL A 100 -9.07 7.98 -6.85
CA VAL A 100 -10.37 8.22 -7.49
C VAL A 100 -10.96 9.46 -6.86
N ILE A 101 -11.35 10.43 -7.67
CA ILE A 101 -12.00 11.67 -7.24
C ILE A 101 -13.38 11.69 -7.87
N THR A 102 -14.42 11.89 -7.05
CA THR A 102 -15.81 11.90 -7.49
C THR A 102 -16.50 13.11 -6.90
N ARG A 103 -17.01 14.00 -7.77
CA ARG A 103 -17.77 15.15 -7.30
C ARG A 103 -19.12 14.69 -6.73
N GLY A 104 -19.41 15.09 -5.49
CA GLY A 104 -20.65 14.74 -4.79
C GLY A 104 -21.76 15.78 -4.92
N GLU A 105 -21.39 17.06 -5.12
CA GLU A 105 -22.32 18.19 -5.26
C GLU A 105 -21.91 19.10 -6.43
N GLY A 106 -22.88 19.81 -7.03
CA GLY A 106 -22.65 20.71 -8.15
C GLY A 106 -23.63 20.47 -9.32
N PRO A 107 -23.29 20.89 -10.55
CA PRO A 107 -24.12 20.62 -11.72
C PRO A 107 -24.32 19.10 -11.91
N ASN A 108 -25.58 18.68 -12.09
CA ASN A 108 -25.93 17.24 -12.16
C ASN A 108 -25.11 16.46 -13.19
N HIS A 109 -24.72 17.09 -14.30
CA HIS A 109 -23.95 16.45 -15.37
C HIS A 109 -22.46 16.27 -15.04
N GLU A 110 -21.97 16.85 -13.94
CA GLU A 110 -20.59 16.73 -13.46
C GLU A 110 -20.50 15.88 -12.19
N CYS A 111 -21.62 15.57 -11.54
CA CYS A 111 -21.68 14.83 -10.28
C CYS A 111 -21.66 13.31 -10.49
N HIS A 112 -21.11 12.60 -9.50
CA HIS A 112 -21.05 11.13 -9.44
C HIS A 112 -20.28 10.46 -10.60
N ILE A 113 -19.43 11.21 -11.30
CA ILE A 113 -18.52 10.70 -12.33
C ILE A 113 -17.14 10.49 -11.69
N PRO A 114 -16.60 9.27 -11.69
CA PRO A 114 -15.30 8.99 -11.11
C PRO A 114 -14.16 9.39 -12.07
N TYR A 115 -13.26 10.23 -11.60
CA TYR A 115 -12.01 10.57 -12.28
C TYR A 115 -10.85 9.82 -11.63
N ILE A 116 -10.03 9.14 -12.45
CA ILE A 116 -8.94 8.28 -11.97
C ILE A 116 -7.60 8.98 -12.20
N ALA A 117 -6.86 9.21 -11.12
CA ALA A 117 -5.49 9.69 -11.11
C ALA A 117 -4.51 8.57 -10.72
N LYS A 118 -3.31 8.59 -11.31
CA LYS A 118 -2.26 7.58 -11.04
C LYS A 118 -1.28 8.04 -9.95
N ASN A 119 -1.18 9.33 -9.73
CA ASN A 119 -0.28 9.98 -8.79
C ASN A 119 -0.95 11.25 -8.22
N TRP A 120 -0.22 12.01 -7.40
CA TRP A 120 -0.73 13.21 -6.75
C TRP A 120 -0.86 14.38 -7.72
N GLU A 121 0.03 14.46 -8.71
CA GLU A 121 0.06 15.50 -9.72
C GLU A 121 -1.17 15.42 -10.63
N ASP A 122 -1.50 14.23 -11.13
CA ASP A 122 -2.72 13.94 -11.90
C ASP A 122 -3.98 14.28 -11.08
N ALA A 123 -3.96 13.95 -9.77
CA ALA A 123 -5.07 14.27 -8.88
C ALA A 123 -5.22 15.79 -8.75
N ASP A 124 -4.15 16.53 -8.51
CA ASP A 124 -4.16 17.99 -8.44
C ASP A 124 -4.68 18.63 -9.75
N GLU A 125 -4.32 18.10 -10.92
CA GLU A 125 -4.88 18.56 -12.18
C GLU A 125 -6.39 18.34 -12.29
N ILE A 126 -6.89 17.18 -11.87
CA ILE A 126 -8.35 16.90 -11.84
C ILE A 126 -9.03 17.91 -10.91
N LEU A 127 -8.49 18.12 -9.71
CA LEU A 127 -9.03 19.04 -8.71
C LEU A 127 -9.06 20.48 -9.23
N LYS A 128 -8.00 20.93 -9.90
CA LYS A 128 -7.94 22.26 -10.55
C LYS A 128 -9.03 22.42 -11.61
N ARG A 129 -9.23 21.41 -12.47
CA ARG A 129 -10.30 21.47 -13.48
C ARG A 129 -11.68 21.50 -12.84
N MET A 130 -11.88 20.72 -11.78
CA MET A 130 -13.12 20.77 -11.01
C MET A 130 -13.30 22.13 -10.33
N ALA A 131 -12.25 22.77 -9.83
CA ALA A 131 -12.35 24.07 -9.16
C ALA A 131 -12.89 25.17 -10.10
N LEU A 132 -12.61 25.09 -11.42
CA LEU A 132 -13.11 26.06 -12.42
C LEU A 132 -14.63 26.11 -12.53
N THR A 133 -15.33 25.04 -12.15
CA THR A 133 -16.81 24.98 -12.17
C THR A 133 -17.39 24.88 -10.76
N ALA A 134 -16.57 25.02 -9.73
CA ALA A 134 -17.00 25.12 -8.34
C ALA A 134 -17.66 26.49 -8.09
N PRO A 135 -18.49 26.64 -7.04
CA PRO A 135 -19.23 27.88 -6.83
C PRO A 135 -18.27 28.96 -6.33
N GLU A 136 -18.47 30.20 -6.80
CA GLU A 136 -17.72 31.38 -6.32
C GLU A 136 -17.97 31.65 -4.83
N ILE A 137 -19.18 31.34 -4.34
CA ILE A 137 -19.59 31.46 -2.94
C ILE A 137 -20.06 30.08 -2.46
N GLY A 138 -19.38 29.55 -1.43
CA GLY A 138 -19.69 28.25 -0.84
C GLY A 138 -18.72 27.15 -1.31
N TYR A 139 -19.18 25.90 -1.25
CA TYR A 139 -18.37 24.74 -1.62
C TYR A 139 -19.23 23.63 -2.23
N TYR A 140 -18.58 22.79 -3.04
CA TYR A 140 -19.11 21.51 -3.46
C TYR A 140 -18.35 20.37 -2.78
N LYS A 141 -19.08 19.45 -2.15
CA LYS A 141 -18.45 18.23 -1.65
C LYS A 141 -17.89 17.39 -2.79
N THR A 142 -16.68 16.91 -2.60
CA THR A 142 -16.02 15.97 -3.51
C THR A 142 -15.42 14.84 -2.71
N ASP A 143 -15.78 13.63 -3.07
CA ASP A 143 -15.29 12.40 -2.46
C ASP A 143 -13.99 11.97 -3.10
N PHE A 144 -13.14 11.32 -2.31
CA PHE A 144 -11.94 10.67 -2.82
C PHE A 144 -11.73 9.27 -2.20
N GLU A 145 -11.10 8.41 -2.99
CA GLU A 145 -10.60 7.11 -2.57
C GLU A 145 -9.16 6.95 -3.06
N ILE A 146 -8.24 6.65 -2.15
CA ILE A 146 -6.83 6.37 -2.45
C ILE A 146 -6.56 4.91 -2.13
N LEU A 147 -6.12 4.15 -3.13
CA LEU A 147 -5.61 2.80 -2.98
C LEU A 147 -4.09 2.83 -2.97
N PHE A 148 -3.48 2.20 -1.98
CA PHE A 148 -2.04 2.07 -1.83
C PHE A 148 -1.52 0.72 -2.37
N THR A 149 -0.21 0.63 -2.60
CA THR A 149 0.43 -0.58 -3.13
C THR A 149 0.39 -1.77 -2.18
N ASN A 150 0.24 -1.54 -0.88
CA ASN A 150 0.06 -2.57 0.15
C ASN A 150 -1.39 -3.05 0.31
N GLY A 151 -2.33 -2.48 -0.45
CA GLY A 151 -3.76 -2.82 -0.41
C GLY A 151 -4.61 -1.93 0.51
N ASP A 152 -3.97 -1.07 1.32
CA ASP A 152 -4.72 -0.14 2.18
C ASP A 152 -5.51 0.85 1.33
N THR A 153 -6.65 1.25 1.87
CA THR A 153 -7.53 2.23 1.24
C THR A 153 -7.80 3.38 2.21
N TYR A 154 -7.62 4.62 1.75
CA TYR A 154 -8.02 5.81 2.48
C TYR A 154 -9.15 6.51 1.73
N ARG A 155 -10.21 6.89 2.44
CA ARG A 155 -11.39 7.55 1.86
C ARG A 155 -11.74 8.78 2.66
N GLY A 156 -12.29 9.77 1.97
CA GLY A 156 -12.80 10.96 2.62
C GLY A 156 -13.58 11.82 1.65
N THR A 157 -14.06 12.92 2.20
CA THR A 157 -14.74 13.98 1.45
C THR A 157 -14.01 15.28 1.76
N TYR A 158 -13.81 16.11 0.75
CA TYR A 158 -13.29 17.45 0.91
C TYR A 158 -14.22 18.47 0.26
N GLU A 159 -14.13 19.71 0.71
CA GLU A 159 -14.92 20.83 0.22
C GLU A 159 -14.13 21.54 -0.88
N LEU A 160 -14.69 21.56 -2.10
CA LEU A 160 -14.10 22.22 -3.26
C LEU A 160 -14.75 23.59 -3.44
N SER A 161 -13.96 24.65 -3.35
CA SER A 161 -14.38 26.02 -3.68
C SER A 161 -13.71 26.49 -4.98
N TYR A 162 -14.28 27.52 -5.60
CA TYR A 162 -13.67 28.14 -6.77
C TYR A 162 -12.26 28.67 -6.42
N LYS A 163 -11.33 28.52 -7.36
CA LYS A 163 -9.95 28.98 -7.23
C LYS A 163 -9.62 29.84 -8.45
N ASP A 164 -9.42 31.13 -8.22
CA ASP A 164 -8.85 32.09 -9.19
C ASP A 164 -7.44 31.69 -9.64
#